data_AF-A0A378SF03-F1
#
_entry.id   AF-A0A378SF03-F1
#
_cell.length_a   1.000
_cell.length_b   1.000
_cell.length_c   1.000
_cell.angle_alpha   90.00
_cell.angle_beta   90.00
_cell.angle_gamma   90.00
#
_symmetry.space_group_name_H-M   'P 1'
#
loop_
_entity.id
_entity.type
_entity.pdbx_description
1 polymer ?
#
loop_
_entity_poly.entity_id
_entity_poly.type
_entity_poly.pdbx_seq_one_letter_code
_entity_poly.pdbx_strand_id
1 'polypeptide(L)'
;MTRMTASPDRHHLARRMAELARALAQRTVEDVLIDVTTAAKEMIPGVDVAGVLLVGKDATHQTLATTDDLMFELDTLQMETGEGPCLHAALDEVMVRTDDFRAEPRFPPTRPRSSTSVCSARCRSSSTPPSAPRGR
;
A
#
# COMPACT_ATOMS: atom_id res chain seq x y z
N MET A 1 -7.40 56.64 -21.79
CA MET A 1 -7.78 55.26 -22.15
C MET A 1 -6.61 54.34 -21.81
N THR A 2 -6.80 53.51 -20.79
CA THR A 2 -5.80 52.62 -20.19
C THR A 2 -5.68 51.32 -20.99
N ARG A 3 -4.46 50.93 -21.38
CA ARG A 3 -4.00 49.53 -21.25
C ARG A 3 -2.49 49.41 -21.47
N MET A 4 -1.76 49.19 -20.38
CA MET A 4 -0.42 48.59 -20.40
C MET A 4 -0.60 47.18 -19.82
N THR A 5 -0.73 46.17 -20.67
CA THR A 5 -0.64 44.77 -20.23
C THR A 5 0.83 44.39 -20.19
N ALA A 6 1.46 44.56 -19.04
CA ALA A 6 2.79 44.00 -18.80
C ALA A 6 2.66 42.47 -18.82
N SER A 7 3.38 41.82 -19.75
CA SER A 7 3.57 40.38 -19.74
C SER A 7 4.17 39.98 -18.39
N PRO A 8 3.68 38.93 -17.70
CA PRO A 8 4.21 38.56 -16.39
C PRO A 8 5.73 38.37 -16.50
N ASP A 9 6.45 39.09 -15.65
CA ASP A 9 7.90 38.96 -15.53
C ASP A 9 8.25 37.46 -15.42
N ARG A 10 9.13 36.98 -16.31
CA ARG A 10 9.54 35.56 -16.35
C ARG A 10 10.02 35.09 -14.99
N HIS A 11 10.58 35.99 -14.18
CA HIS A 11 10.99 35.72 -12.81
C HIS A 11 9.80 35.45 -11.87
N HIS A 12 8.70 36.20 -12.00
CA HIS A 12 7.46 35.93 -11.26
C HIS A 12 6.88 34.56 -11.65
N LEU A 13 6.81 34.23 -12.94
CA LEU A 13 6.30 32.93 -13.39
C LEU A 13 7.18 31.79 -12.86
N ALA A 14 8.50 31.93 -12.97
CA ALA A 14 9.45 30.95 -12.43
C ALA A 14 9.29 30.75 -10.91
N ARG A 15 9.08 31.83 -10.14
CA ARG A 15 8.80 31.74 -8.70
C ARG A 15 7.51 30.99 -8.40
N ARG A 16 6.41 31.28 -9.13
CA ARG A 16 5.13 30.58 -8.96
C ARG A 16 5.22 29.11 -9.32
N MET A 17 5.93 28.77 -10.40
CA MET A 17 6.16 27.38 -10.78
C MET A 17 7.04 26.64 -9.76
N ALA A 18 8.04 27.30 -9.18
CA ALA A 18 8.87 26.71 -8.13
C ALA A 18 8.11 26.55 -6.80
N GLU A 19 7.20 27.46 -6.45
CA GLU A 19 6.28 27.31 -5.31
C GLU A 19 5.33 26.12 -5.51
N LEU A 20 4.74 26.00 -6.71
CA LEU A 20 3.88 24.86 -7.06
C LEU A 20 4.65 23.54 -7.04
N ALA A 21 5.84 23.50 -7.64
CA ALA A 21 6.70 22.32 -7.64
C ALA A 21 7.12 21.92 -6.22
N ARG A 22 7.41 22.87 -5.32
CA ARG A 22 7.69 22.58 -3.92
C ARG A 22 6.47 22.05 -3.18
N ALA A 23 5.29 22.63 -3.39
CA ALA A 23 4.05 22.13 -2.80
C ALA A 23 3.73 20.70 -3.26
N LEU A 24 3.98 20.39 -4.54
CA LEU A 24 3.84 19.03 -5.07
C LEU A 24 4.94 18.08 -4.60
N ALA A 25 6.17 18.57 -4.40
CA ALA A 25 7.30 17.80 -3.90
C ALA A 25 7.25 17.52 -2.38
N GLN A 26 6.33 18.16 -1.65
CA GLN A 26 6.11 17.92 -0.23
C GLN A 26 5.29 16.67 0.08
N ARG A 27 4.80 15.96 -0.93
CA ARG A 27 4.11 14.69 -0.71
C ARG A 27 5.10 13.64 -0.23
N THR A 28 4.83 13.10 0.94
CA THR A 28 5.58 11.96 1.47
C THR A 28 5.12 10.67 0.79
N VAL A 29 5.94 9.63 0.89
CA VAL A 29 5.53 8.29 0.45
C VAL A 29 4.26 7.85 1.21
N GLU A 30 4.18 8.18 2.50
CA GLU A 30 3.02 7.89 3.34
C GLU A 30 1.74 8.52 2.79
N ASP A 31 1.78 9.79 2.40
CA ASP A 31 0.62 10.49 1.83
C ASP A 31 0.12 9.83 0.54
N VAL A 32 1.03 9.26 -0.26
CA VAL A 32 0.66 8.55 -1.48
C VAL A 32 0.06 7.19 -1.16
N LEU A 33 0.60 6.48 -0.18
CA LEU A 33 0.06 5.18 0.24
C LEU A 33 -1.35 5.33 0.83
N ILE A 34 -1.60 6.39 1.61
CA ILE A 34 -2.93 6.70 2.17
C ILE A 34 -3.95 6.95 1.06
N ASP A 35 -3.61 7.73 0.03
CA ASP A 35 -4.49 7.95 -1.11
C ASP A 35 -4.81 6.64 -1.83
N VAL A 36 -3.80 5.77 -1.99
CA VAL A 36 -3.97 4.47 -2.68
C VAL A 36 -4.87 3.53 -1.88
N THR A 37 -4.67 3.39 -0.57
CA THR A 37 -5.49 2.49 0.25
C THR A 37 -6.92 3.00 0.41
N THR A 38 -7.09 4.33 0.52
CA THR A 38 -8.41 4.97 0.53
C THR A 38 -9.14 4.72 -0.79
N ALA A 39 -8.49 4.98 -1.92
CA ALA A 39 -9.07 4.73 -3.24
C ALA A 39 -9.39 3.24 -3.45
N ALA A 40 -8.54 2.32 -2.98
CA ALA A 40 -8.80 0.89 -3.07
C ALA A 40 -10.06 0.48 -2.30
N LYS A 41 -10.25 1.01 -1.08
CA LYS A 41 -11.46 0.78 -0.28
C LYS A 41 -12.72 1.34 -0.95
N GLU A 42 -12.63 2.51 -1.59
CA GLU A 42 -13.76 3.13 -2.29
C GLU A 42 -14.12 2.41 -3.60
N MET A 43 -13.13 1.91 -4.34
CA MET A 43 -13.33 1.34 -5.67
C MET A 43 -13.69 -0.15 -5.65
N ILE A 44 -13.30 -0.91 -4.62
CA ILE A 44 -13.51 -2.36 -4.56
C ILE A 44 -14.75 -2.65 -3.70
N PRO A 45 -15.86 -3.14 -4.29
CA PRO A 45 -17.06 -3.44 -3.53
C PRO A 45 -16.81 -4.51 -2.46
N GLY A 46 -17.29 -4.26 -1.24
CA GLY A 46 -17.19 -5.20 -0.13
C GLY A 46 -15.84 -5.20 0.60
N VAL A 47 -14.98 -4.20 0.36
CA VAL A 47 -13.76 -4.01 1.16
C VAL A 47 -14.09 -3.18 2.40
N ASP A 48 -13.98 -3.81 3.57
CA ASP A 48 -14.14 -3.14 4.86
C ASP A 48 -12.89 -2.35 5.25
N VAL A 49 -11.72 -2.92 4.96
CA VAL A 49 -10.41 -2.41 5.38
C VAL A 49 -9.35 -2.59 4.29
N ALA A 50 -8.43 -1.63 4.18
CA ALA A 50 -7.27 -1.68 3.30
C ALA A 50 -6.03 -1.14 4.05
N GLY A 51 -4.85 -1.62 3.66
CA GLY A 51 -3.58 -1.21 4.27
C GLY A 51 -2.40 -1.76 3.49
N VAL A 52 -1.19 -1.30 3.82
CA VAL A 52 0.05 -1.72 3.18
C VAL A 52 0.97 -2.37 4.20
N LEU A 53 1.26 -3.66 4.01
CA LEU A 53 2.30 -4.37 4.75
C LEU A 53 3.62 -4.28 3.97
N LEU A 54 4.59 -3.56 4.53
CA LEU A 54 5.96 -3.53 4.05
C LEU A 54 6.79 -4.58 4.79
N VAL A 55 7.26 -5.59 4.07
CA VAL A 55 8.17 -6.61 4.59
C VAL A 55 9.59 -6.29 4.14
N GLY A 56 10.47 -6.05 5.10
CA GLY A 56 11.88 -5.73 4.90
C GLY A 56 12.78 -6.97 4.93
N LYS A 57 14.09 -6.73 4.83
CA LYS A 57 15.09 -7.77 5.07
C LYS A 57 15.10 -8.12 6.56
N ASP A 58 15.59 -9.33 6.88
CA ASP A 58 15.77 -9.80 8.26
C ASP A 58 14.46 -9.89 9.08
N ALA A 59 13.36 -10.25 8.43
CA ALA A 59 12.02 -10.39 9.04
C ALA A 59 11.46 -9.10 9.68
N THR A 60 12.00 -7.94 9.31
CA THR A 60 11.42 -6.65 9.69
C THR A 60 10.10 -6.41 8.94
N HIS A 61 9.14 -5.75 9.59
CA HIS A 61 7.88 -5.38 8.96
C HIS A 61 7.40 -4.02 9.45
N GLN A 62 6.62 -3.34 8.60
CA GLN A 62 5.92 -2.11 8.92
C GLN A 62 4.53 -2.14 8.27
N THR A 63 3.51 -1.84 9.05
CA THR A 63 2.15 -1.64 8.55
C THR A 63 1.93 -0.14 8.36
N LEU A 64 1.55 0.25 7.14
CA LEU A 64 1.44 1.64 6.69
C LEU A 64 0.07 1.90 6.06
N ALA A 65 -0.32 3.18 6.05
CA ALA A 65 -1.51 3.67 5.33
C ALA A 65 -2.79 2.82 5.55
N THR A 66 -3.07 2.40 6.78
CA THR A 66 -4.26 1.61 7.07
C THR A 66 -5.50 2.48 7.09
N THR A 67 -6.62 1.93 6.62
CA THR A 67 -7.93 2.60 6.72
C THR A 67 -8.63 2.31 8.05
N ASP A 68 -8.15 1.32 8.80
CA ASP A 68 -8.72 0.82 10.06
C ASP A 68 -7.63 0.12 10.88
N ASP A 69 -7.77 0.13 12.21
CA ASP A 69 -6.83 -0.49 13.14
C ASP A 69 -6.77 -2.02 13.00
N LEU A 70 -7.84 -2.64 12.48
CA LEU A 70 -7.89 -4.07 12.19
C LEU A 70 -6.72 -4.55 11.30
N MET A 71 -6.20 -3.69 10.42
CA MET A 71 -5.06 -4.04 9.58
C MET A 71 -3.77 -4.23 10.39
N PHE A 72 -3.56 -3.45 11.46
CA PHE A 72 -2.39 -3.65 12.34
C PHE A 72 -2.46 -4.98 13.07
N GLU A 73 -3.63 -5.34 13.58
CA GLU A 73 -3.85 -6.62 14.26
C GLU A 73 -3.63 -7.79 13.29
N LEU A 74 -4.16 -7.68 12.07
CA LEU A 74 -4.05 -8.72 11.05
C LEU A 74 -2.61 -8.91 10.57
N ASP A 75 -1.88 -7.82 10.33
CA ASP A 75 -0.48 -7.90 9.91
C ASP A 75 0.42 -8.43 11.03
N THR A 76 0.21 -7.97 12.27
CA THR A 76 0.96 -8.46 13.44
C THR A 76 0.77 -9.96 13.61
N LEU A 77 -0.47 -10.45 13.52
CA LEU A 77 -0.78 -11.87 13.64
C LEU A 77 -0.07 -12.71 12.56
N GLN A 78 -0.01 -12.22 11.32
CA GLN A 78 0.68 -12.92 10.23
C GLN A 78 2.20 -12.98 10.44
N MET A 79 2.77 -11.91 10.97
CA MET A 79 4.20 -11.85 11.28
C MET A 79 4.57 -12.73 12.47
N GLU A 80 3.74 -12.79 13.52
CA GLU A 80 3.97 -13.62 14.70
C GLU A 80 3.86 -15.12 14.39
N THR A 81 2.89 -15.50 13.57
CA THR A 81 2.65 -16.91 13.19
C THR A 81 3.54 -17.37 12.04
N GLY A 82 4.11 -16.44 11.28
CA GLY A 82 4.88 -16.74 10.07
C GLY A 82 4.04 -17.26 8.90
N GLU A 83 2.72 -17.13 8.97
CA GLU A 83 1.78 -17.57 7.92
C GLU A 83 0.78 -16.47 7.59
N GLY A 84 0.08 -16.58 6.45
CA GLY A 84 -1.03 -15.69 6.10
C GLY A 84 -0.91 -15.02 4.74
N PRO A 85 -2.02 -14.44 4.24
CA PRO A 85 -2.13 -13.97 2.86
C PRO A 85 -1.21 -12.78 2.53
N CYS A 86 -1.06 -11.81 3.44
CA CYS A 86 -0.16 -10.67 3.25
C CYS A 86 1.30 -11.11 3.23
N LEU A 87 1.70 -11.98 4.17
CA LEU A 87 3.07 -12.50 4.24
C LEU A 87 3.38 -13.40 3.02
N HIS A 88 2.43 -14.24 2.61
CA HIS A 88 2.59 -15.12 1.45
C HIS A 88 2.63 -14.33 0.14
N ALA A 89 1.82 -13.28 0.00
CA ALA A 89 1.94 -12.33 -1.10
C ALA A 89 3.31 -11.62 -1.05
N ALA A 90 3.80 -11.22 0.11
CA ALA A 90 5.10 -10.56 0.23
C ALA A 90 6.30 -11.47 -0.11
N LEU A 91 6.20 -12.78 0.15
CA LEU A 91 7.32 -13.74 0.00
C LEU A 91 7.27 -14.55 -1.30
N ASP A 92 6.12 -15.12 -1.65
CA ASP A 92 6.01 -16.11 -2.73
C ASP A 92 5.11 -15.69 -3.92
N GLU A 93 3.91 -15.16 -3.67
CA GLU A 93 2.90 -14.92 -4.71
C GLU A 93 2.76 -13.44 -5.14
N VAL A 94 2.13 -13.16 -6.29
CA VAL A 94 1.85 -11.78 -6.75
C VAL A 94 0.52 -11.27 -6.22
N MET A 95 -0.46 -12.16 -6.06
CA MET A 95 -1.77 -11.85 -5.49
C MET A 95 -2.29 -13.10 -4.76
N VAL A 96 -2.71 -12.94 -3.51
CA VAL A 96 -3.38 -13.95 -2.71
C VAL A 96 -4.79 -13.44 -2.41
N ARG A 97 -5.80 -14.19 -2.83
CA ARG A 97 -7.20 -13.94 -2.46
C ARG A 97 -7.70 -15.07 -1.59
N THR A 98 -8.42 -14.69 -0.54
CA THR A 98 -9.09 -15.58 0.39
C THR A 98 -10.50 -15.06 0.63
N ASP A 99 -11.52 -15.79 0.17
CA ASP A 99 -12.92 -15.37 0.28
C ASP A 99 -13.47 -15.49 1.71
N ASP A 100 -13.07 -16.53 2.44
CA ASP A 100 -13.36 -16.69 3.87
C ASP A 100 -12.10 -17.13 4.62
N PHE A 101 -11.51 -16.18 5.34
CA PHE A 101 -10.27 -16.44 6.07
C PHE A 101 -10.46 -17.41 7.24
N ARG A 102 -11.70 -17.64 7.72
CA ARG A 102 -11.99 -18.67 8.72
C ARG A 102 -11.99 -20.07 8.14
N ALA A 103 -12.25 -20.22 6.86
CA ALA A 103 -12.29 -21.52 6.19
C ALA A 103 -10.95 -21.87 5.51
N GLU A 104 -10.03 -20.91 5.38
CA GLU A 104 -8.82 -20.99 4.57
C GLU A 104 -7.80 -22.05 5.06
N PRO A 105 -7.71 -23.23 4.41
CA PRO A 105 -6.82 -24.32 4.85
C PRO A 105 -5.34 -23.99 4.71
N ARG A 106 -4.96 -23.01 3.87
CA ARG A 106 -3.56 -22.60 3.67
C ARG A 106 -2.96 -21.93 4.92
N PHE A 107 -3.77 -21.30 5.75
CA PHE A 107 -3.30 -20.52 6.90
C PHE A 107 -4.09 -20.86 8.19
N PRO A 108 -3.94 -22.06 8.76
CA PRO A 108 -4.63 -22.45 9.99
C PRO A 108 -4.35 -21.60 11.24
N PRO A 109 -3.11 -21.17 11.54
CA PRO A 109 -2.79 -20.47 12.78
C PRO A 109 -3.17 -18.97 12.76
N THR A 110 -3.37 -18.38 11.58
CA THR A 110 -3.74 -16.96 11.42
C THR A 110 -5.23 -16.69 11.29
N ARG A 111 -6.07 -17.71 11.46
CA ARG A 111 -7.51 -17.55 11.31
C ARG A 111 -8.06 -16.57 12.37
N PRO A 112 -8.61 -15.41 11.97
CA PRO A 112 -9.28 -14.54 12.90
C PRO A 112 -10.57 -15.21 13.39
N ARG A 113 -11.06 -14.75 14.53
CA ARG A 113 -12.33 -15.24 15.09
C ARG A 113 -13.55 -14.78 14.28
N SER A 114 -13.41 -13.69 13.52
CA SER A 114 -14.41 -13.12 12.61
C SER A 114 -14.19 -13.58 11.16
N SER A 115 -15.25 -13.61 10.36
CA SER A 115 -15.15 -13.92 8.93
C SER A 115 -14.68 -12.67 8.19
N THR A 116 -13.45 -12.69 7.69
CA THR A 116 -12.88 -11.59 6.90
C THR A 116 -12.46 -12.16 5.55
N SER A 117 -12.89 -11.52 4.46
CA SER A 117 -12.31 -11.78 3.13
C SER A 117 -11.04 -10.95 3.01
N VAL A 118 -9.93 -11.55 2.61
CA VAL A 118 -8.63 -10.86 2.48
C VAL A 118 -8.12 -10.99 1.06
N CYS A 119 -7.77 -9.85 0.46
CA CYS A 119 -7.09 -9.79 -0.83
C CYS A 119 -5.77 -9.04 -0.63
N SER A 120 -4.66 -9.71 -0.89
CA SER A 120 -3.31 -9.17 -0.70
C SER A 120 -2.55 -9.26 -2.02
N ALA A 121 -1.83 -8.20 -2.38
CA ALA A 121 -1.02 -8.17 -3.59
C ALA A 121 0.38 -7.65 -3.30
N ARG A 122 1.39 -8.17 -4.03
CA ARG A 122 2.77 -7.71 -3.88
C ARG A 122 3.05 -6.51 -4.78
N CYS A 123 3.52 -5.43 -4.17
CA CYS A 123 4.23 -4.37 -4.86
C CYS A 123 5.74 -4.66 -4.85
N ARG A 124 6.36 -4.85 -6.02
CA ARG A 124 7.83 -4.99 -6.12
C ARG A 124 8.48 -3.63 -6.35
N SER A 125 9.58 -3.37 -5.65
CA SER A 125 10.50 -2.30 -6.06
C SER A 125 11.22 -2.72 -7.34
N SER A 126 11.38 -1.78 -8.28
CA SER A 126 12.07 -2.01 -9.56
C SER A 126 13.56 -2.37 -9.42
N SER A 127 14.12 -2.23 -8.21
CA SER A 127 15.51 -2.53 -7.90
C SER A 127 15.78 -3.99 -7.50
N THR A 128 14.74 -4.81 -7.30
CA THR A 128 14.91 -6.22 -6.91
C THR A 128 14.83 -7.11 -8.16
N PRO A 129 15.89 -7.86 -8.52
CA PRO A 129 15.85 -8.74 -9.68
C PRO A 129 14.78 -9.83 -9.50
N PRO A 130 14.14 -10.30 -10.59
CA PRO A 130 13.15 -11.38 -10.50
C PRO A 130 13.81 -12.61 -9.88
N SER A 131 13.24 -13.09 -8.76
CA SER A 131 13.65 -14.36 -8.16
C SER A 131 13.35 -15.49 -9.14
N ALA A 132 14.37 -16.32 -9.43
CA ALA A 132 14.22 -17.48 -10.30
C ALA A 132 13.07 -18.40 -9.83
N PRO A 133 12.29 -18.99 -10.74
CA PRO A 133 11.24 -19.93 -10.37
C PRO A 133 11.88 -21.12 -9.64
N ARG A 134 11.50 -21.34 -8.38
CA ARG A 134 11.87 -22.57 -7.67
C ARG A 134 11.02 -23.70 -8.27
N GLY A 135 11.68 -24.59 -9.01
CA GLY A 135 11.06 -25.76 -9.65
C GLY A 135 10.51 -26.75 -8.62
N ARG A 136 9.46 -27.44 -9.02
CA ARG A 136 8.83 -28.58 -8.33
C ARG A 136 9.76 -29.77 -8.19
#